data_AF-A0A097QWW6-F1
#
_entry.id   AF-A0A097QWW6-F1
#
_cell.length_a   1.000
_cell.length_b   1.000
_cell.length_c   1.000
_cell.angle_alpha   90.00
_cell.angle_beta   90.00
_cell.angle_gamma   90.00
#
_symmetry.space_group_name_H-M   'P 1'
#
loop_
_entity.id
_entity.type
_entity.pdbx_description
1 polymer ?
#
loop_
_entity_poly.entity_id
_entity_poly.type
_entity_poly.pdbx_seq_one_letter_code
_entity_poly.pdbx_strand_id
1 'polypeptide(L)'
;MKLSDAHINPLLSSGSCSDVAGSSPSCSPSPAQTTGSTQRSLGVYLDISTTNEGEQSGRGPTIRIPLEAYTYYRSVIGRLERLKFESQGRVKVDLYKLKKRLFWIRHRLERRDLTDEERSALELERDRLLKTSQKLLERVSSSSALYGDRFIMDVPEGYVQLCKFLGIAPSDVEISVWVNSSVVDLEFDDASRSSLKLSYVSKVMASKYHPVKGISKGSQEAKRIVRDLLILQDFLDGSLLSYHKGGYVTGNSLLPVRFFVLTLPKEVSLYIWSKLREGDDSALKLFKKLSSRAIREFVLYLVEKEGLPVSKSNLVPGFVQNVHVTGDKNPFEPHIHSHFGVVFVVYDKASRSWYRLNPVLSEEDIEKLREIWKALVIEAFGEVLTGDTILKDFNVWVGDRYYSLPSDYVDVLFELKYNARKMFVNYANYYERRSFSEDFDEEFVRFVFSYDNRTERYGFLTNLKRYLFHLSLSAVGKRRDELLELLDRVEADLVVIDGEKFPAIYRSLIEKREAIRQELSRLESVLDNPSEAFSLLYNEIRSKVESMLSRKRITEERIVSILEGLFGKRIVGYKFVLLEEDVPLYRFLEAHRSVVLLSDRHKTVEFMLWYDPFWEDPPDVLELKIPNS
;
A
#
# COMPACT_ATOMS: atom_id res chain seq x y z
N MET A 1 -9.71 48.07 -9.32
CA MET A 1 -10.57 47.22 -10.18
C MET A 1 -10.16 45.78 -9.89
N LYS A 2 -11.03 45.00 -9.25
CA LYS A 2 -10.73 43.66 -8.70
C LYS A 2 -10.71 42.62 -9.84
N LEU A 3 -9.64 41.84 -9.93
CA LEU A 3 -9.60 40.57 -10.67
C LEU A 3 -9.51 39.43 -9.63
N SER A 4 -10.27 38.38 -9.90
CA SER A 4 -10.65 37.29 -9.00
C SER A 4 -9.64 36.15 -8.96
N ASP A 5 -9.38 35.63 -7.76
CA ASP A 5 -8.62 34.38 -7.53
C ASP A 5 -9.44 33.16 -7.96
N ALA A 6 -8.97 32.47 -9.00
CA ALA A 6 -9.44 31.15 -9.41
C ALA A 6 -8.36 30.10 -9.12
N HIS A 7 -8.73 29.13 -8.29
CA HIS A 7 -8.16 27.79 -8.07
C HIS A 7 -6.81 27.44 -8.74
N ILE A 8 -5.78 27.21 -7.92
CA ILE A 8 -4.53 26.54 -8.32
C ILE A 8 -4.37 25.25 -7.49
N ASN A 9 -4.32 24.11 -8.19
CA ASN A 9 -3.88 22.81 -7.68
C ASN A 9 -2.35 22.83 -7.46
N PRO A 10 -1.81 22.26 -6.36
CA PRO A 10 -0.39 22.34 -6.06
C PRO A 10 0.38 21.23 -6.80
N LEU A 11 1.23 21.62 -7.74
CA LEU A 11 2.45 20.90 -8.09
C LEU A 11 3.58 21.93 -8.23
N LEU A 12 4.71 21.64 -7.57
CA LEU A 12 6.01 22.32 -7.56
C LEU A 12 6.24 23.34 -6.42
N SER A 13 7.08 22.91 -5.47
CA SER A 13 7.65 23.69 -4.37
C SER A 13 8.85 24.55 -4.82
N SER A 14 8.85 25.84 -4.50
CA SER A 14 10.02 26.60 -4.00
C SER A 14 9.67 28.07 -3.77
N GLY A 15 9.92 28.58 -2.55
CA GLY A 15 10.02 30.04 -2.29
C GLY A 15 9.19 30.52 -1.11
N SER A 16 9.86 30.89 -0.01
CA SER A 16 9.30 31.52 1.18
C SER A 16 8.88 32.97 0.95
N CYS A 17 7.80 33.42 1.59
CA CYS A 17 7.72 34.66 2.38
C CYS A 17 6.33 34.81 3.05
N SER A 18 6.33 35.59 4.13
CA SER A 18 5.42 35.63 5.28
C SER A 18 4.22 36.59 5.18
N ASP A 19 3.20 36.28 6.02
CA ASP A 19 2.15 37.10 6.65
C ASP A 19 1.10 37.87 5.79
N VAL A 20 -0.19 37.61 6.02
CA VAL A 20 -1.16 38.47 6.77
C VAL A 20 -2.56 37.81 6.79
N ALA A 21 -3.24 37.90 7.94
CA ALA A 21 -4.53 37.30 8.33
C ALA A 21 -5.79 37.90 7.67
N GLY A 22 -6.88 37.10 7.58
CA GLY A 22 -8.26 37.62 7.48
C GLY A 22 -9.35 36.69 6.91
N SER A 23 -10.13 36.07 7.81
CA SER A 23 -11.58 35.73 7.74
C SER A 23 -12.20 34.88 6.61
N SER A 24 -12.83 33.76 7.03
CA SER A 24 -13.66 32.81 6.28
C SER A 24 -15.00 33.38 5.75
N PRO A 25 -15.69 32.65 4.83
CA PRO A 25 -16.92 31.98 5.27
C PRO A 25 -17.15 30.55 4.69
N SER A 26 -17.48 29.65 5.63
CA SER A 26 -18.33 28.45 5.58
C SER A 26 -18.89 27.91 4.25
N CYS A 27 -18.53 26.66 3.92
CA CYS A 27 -19.44 25.65 3.36
C CYS A 27 -18.96 24.23 3.75
N SER A 28 -19.80 23.49 4.46
CA SER A 28 -19.50 22.20 5.09
C SER A 28 -19.63 21.01 4.12
N PRO A 29 -18.63 20.11 3.96
CA PRO A 29 -18.82 18.85 3.24
C PRO A 29 -19.41 17.76 4.14
N SER A 30 -20.10 16.79 3.53
CA SER A 30 -20.85 15.72 4.21
C SER A 30 -19.98 14.50 4.49
N PRO A 31 -20.06 13.87 5.67
CA PRO A 31 -19.21 12.76 6.00
C PRO A 31 -19.80 11.41 5.62
N ALA A 32 -18.88 10.54 5.24
CA ALA A 32 -19.11 9.17 4.82
C ALA A 32 -19.63 8.31 5.98
N GLN A 33 -20.66 7.51 5.70
CA GLN A 33 -21.21 6.51 6.61
C GLN A 33 -20.46 5.18 6.49
N THR A 34 -20.21 4.55 7.64
CA THR A 34 -19.49 3.28 7.83
C THR A 34 -20.44 2.08 7.83
N THR A 35 -20.16 1.03 7.05
CA THR A 35 -20.77 -0.31 7.19
C THR A 35 -19.78 -1.26 7.89
N GLY A 36 -20.29 -2.12 8.77
CA GLY A 36 -19.50 -2.94 9.68
C GLY A 36 -19.45 -4.41 9.28
N SER A 37 -18.26 -4.99 9.24
CA SER A 37 -18.05 -6.44 9.39
C SER A 37 -16.63 -6.73 9.87
N THR A 38 -16.53 -7.69 10.80
CA THR A 38 -15.37 -7.97 11.63
C THR A 38 -14.39 -8.92 10.97
N GLN A 39 -13.53 -8.42 10.09
CA GLN A 39 -12.20 -8.99 9.85
C GLN A 39 -11.17 -7.86 9.70
N ARG A 40 -10.35 -7.70 10.74
CA ARG A 40 -9.19 -6.79 10.74
C ARG A 40 -7.99 -7.53 10.18
N SER A 41 -7.61 -7.27 8.93
CA SER A 41 -6.31 -7.69 8.39
C SER A 41 -5.88 -6.76 7.26
N LEU A 42 -4.93 -5.88 7.56
CA LEU A 42 -4.10 -5.16 6.59
C LEU A 42 -2.65 -5.44 7.00
N GLY A 43 -1.93 -6.22 6.20
CA GLY A 43 -0.51 -6.48 6.35
C GLY A 43 0.21 -5.89 5.13
N VAL A 44 1.02 -4.85 5.36
CA VAL A 44 1.70 -4.08 4.31
C VAL A 44 3.16 -4.52 4.24
N TYR A 45 3.60 -4.99 3.08
CA TYR A 45 4.87 -5.66 2.93
C TYR A 45 5.94 -4.82 2.22
N LEU A 46 7.13 -4.66 2.81
CA LEU A 46 8.24 -3.88 2.22
C LEU A 46 8.61 -4.37 0.81
N ASP A 47 8.49 -3.51 -0.22
CA ASP A 47 9.03 -3.81 -1.55
C ASP A 47 10.55 -3.86 -1.51
N ILE A 48 11.01 -5.05 -1.20
CA ILE A 48 12.38 -5.43 -1.37
C ILE A 48 12.38 -6.23 -2.67
N SER A 49 12.97 -5.65 -3.70
CA SER A 49 13.50 -6.46 -4.79
C SER A 49 14.51 -7.43 -4.17
N THR A 50 14.07 -8.66 -3.90
CA THR A 50 15.00 -9.78 -3.93
C THR A 50 15.39 -9.88 -5.39
N THR A 51 16.59 -9.44 -5.75
CA THR A 51 17.06 -9.54 -7.13
C THR A 51 16.86 -10.97 -7.61
N ASN A 52 16.26 -11.10 -8.80
CA ASN A 52 16.33 -12.31 -9.62
C ASN A 52 17.61 -12.28 -10.48
N GLU A 53 18.61 -11.47 -10.10
CA GLU A 53 19.99 -11.89 -10.24
C GLU A 53 20.05 -13.18 -9.40
N GLY A 54 19.64 -14.33 -9.91
CA GLY A 54 20.37 -15.00 -10.96
C GLY A 54 21.53 -15.64 -10.21
N GLU A 55 21.77 -16.91 -10.44
CA GLU A 55 23.08 -17.49 -10.13
C GLU A 55 24.14 -16.68 -10.90
N GLN A 56 24.50 -15.49 -10.41
CA GLN A 56 25.71 -14.85 -10.84
C GLN A 56 26.79 -15.66 -10.16
N SER A 57 27.36 -16.56 -10.96
CA SER A 57 28.65 -17.20 -10.81
C SER A 57 29.79 -16.17 -10.75
N GLY A 58 29.63 -15.16 -9.91
CA GLY A 58 30.62 -14.22 -9.45
C GLY A 58 30.61 -14.34 -7.95
N ARG A 59 31.39 -15.29 -7.42
CA ARG A 59 31.76 -15.29 -6.01
C ARG A 59 32.51 -13.97 -5.75
N GLY A 60 31.77 -12.91 -5.41
CA GLY A 60 32.28 -11.92 -4.48
C GLY A 60 32.78 -12.66 -3.24
N PRO A 61 33.78 -12.14 -2.52
CA PRO A 61 34.53 -12.89 -1.52
C PRO A 61 33.55 -13.64 -0.64
N THR A 62 33.55 -14.96 -0.79
CA THR A 62 32.70 -15.86 -0.02
C THR A 62 33.27 -15.80 1.38
N ILE A 63 32.80 -14.85 2.18
CA ILE A 63 33.07 -14.87 3.60
C ILE A 63 32.30 -16.08 4.10
N ARG A 64 32.98 -17.23 4.14
CA ARG A 64 32.56 -18.39 4.92
C ARG A 64 32.66 -17.95 6.37
N ILE A 65 31.61 -17.29 6.85
CA ILE A 65 31.40 -17.11 8.28
C ILE A 65 31.17 -18.54 8.80
N PRO A 66 31.98 -19.04 9.74
CA PRO A 66 31.77 -20.35 10.33
C PRO A 66 30.33 -20.47 10.84
N LEU A 67 29.71 -21.63 10.61
CA LEU A 67 28.31 -21.87 10.94
C LEU A 67 28.04 -21.63 12.43
N GLU A 68 29.04 -21.79 13.31
CA GLU A 68 28.95 -21.48 14.74
C GLU A 68 28.78 -19.98 15.03
N ALA A 69 29.34 -19.09 14.21
CA ALA A 69 29.16 -17.65 14.37
C ALA A 69 27.76 -17.21 13.89
N TYR A 70 27.19 -17.85 12.86
CA TYR A 70 25.89 -17.47 12.31
C TYR A 70 24.70 -18.11 13.06
N THR A 71 24.87 -19.33 13.61
CA THR A 71 23.90 -19.92 14.55
C THR A 71 23.79 -19.15 15.86
N TYR A 72 24.83 -18.38 16.23
CA TYR A 72 24.83 -17.48 17.39
C TYR A 72 23.89 -16.27 17.26
N TYR A 73 23.44 -15.90 16.04
CA TYR A 73 22.74 -14.64 15.72
C TYR A 73 21.43 -14.81 14.91
N ARG A 74 20.65 -15.85 15.23
CA ARG A 74 19.53 -16.35 14.40
C ARG A 74 18.25 -15.48 14.33
N SER A 75 18.06 -14.50 15.20
CA SER A 75 17.02 -13.48 15.04
C SER A 75 17.51 -12.16 15.61
N VAL A 76 17.07 -11.04 15.03
CA VAL A 76 17.42 -9.71 15.55
C VAL A 76 16.97 -9.60 17.01
N ILE A 77 15.84 -10.21 17.36
CA ILE A 77 15.33 -10.30 18.74
C ILE A 77 16.27 -11.11 19.64
N GLY A 78 16.74 -12.28 19.22
CA GLY A 78 17.71 -13.08 19.99
C GLY A 78 19.06 -12.38 20.18
N ARG A 79 19.36 -11.37 19.36
CA ARG A 79 20.50 -10.45 19.53
C ARG A 79 20.20 -9.33 20.54
N LEU A 80 19.00 -8.75 20.50
CA LEU A 80 18.55 -7.71 21.43
C LEU A 80 18.30 -8.26 22.86
N GLU A 81 17.71 -9.45 22.97
CA GLU A 81 17.49 -10.17 24.24
C GLU A 81 18.82 -10.52 24.93
N ARG A 82 19.81 -11.03 24.17
CA ARG A 82 21.14 -11.36 24.72
C ARG A 82 21.97 -10.14 25.13
N LEU A 83 21.71 -8.97 24.55
CA LEU A 83 22.29 -7.70 24.98
C LEU A 83 21.55 -7.07 26.19
N LYS A 84 20.66 -7.82 26.85
CA LYS A 84 19.86 -7.41 28.03
C LYS A 84 18.84 -6.29 27.77
N PHE A 85 18.23 -6.26 26.59
CA PHE A 85 17.16 -5.29 26.28
C PHE A 85 15.78 -5.79 26.77
N GLU A 86 15.67 -6.13 28.05
CA GLU A 86 14.53 -6.87 28.61
C GLU A 86 13.29 -6.00 28.97
N SER A 87 13.22 -4.71 28.61
CA SER A 87 12.12 -3.81 29.04
C SER A 87 11.10 -3.42 27.94
N GLN A 88 10.82 -4.32 27.00
CA GLN A 88 10.15 -4.03 25.71
C GLN A 88 8.62 -3.76 25.73
N GLY A 89 7.94 -3.74 26.89
CA GLY A 89 6.48 -3.83 26.93
C GLY A 89 5.68 -2.52 26.82
N ARG A 90 6.06 -1.46 27.55
CA ARG A 90 5.13 -0.34 27.87
C ARG A 90 4.97 0.69 26.76
N VAL A 91 6.05 1.22 26.19
CA VAL A 91 5.96 2.31 25.21
C VAL A 91 5.43 1.83 23.84
N LYS A 92 5.70 0.57 23.48
CA LYS A 92 5.10 -0.11 22.31
C LYS A 92 3.58 -0.12 22.40
N VAL A 93 3.06 -0.47 23.58
CA VAL A 93 1.61 -0.47 23.87
C VAL A 93 1.06 0.96 23.87
N ASP A 94 1.82 1.92 24.39
CA ASP A 94 1.39 3.32 24.48
C ASP A 94 1.27 3.97 23.10
N LEU A 95 2.31 3.95 22.23
CA LEU A 95 2.21 4.54 20.89
C LEU A 95 1.14 3.87 20.01
N TYR A 96 0.98 2.55 20.13
CA TYR A 96 -0.10 1.84 19.42
C TYR A 96 -1.48 2.29 19.90
N LYS A 97 -1.71 2.39 21.22
CA LYS A 97 -2.95 2.91 21.79
C LYS A 97 -3.20 4.35 21.36
N LEU A 98 -2.16 5.20 21.38
CA LEU A 98 -2.22 6.61 20.97
C LEU A 98 -2.64 6.74 19.50
N LYS A 99 -1.93 6.10 18.56
CA LYS A 99 -2.25 6.21 17.12
C LYS A 99 -3.62 5.64 16.79
N LYS A 100 -3.98 4.46 17.32
CA LYS A 100 -5.30 3.86 17.08
C LYS A 100 -6.42 4.77 17.57
N ARG A 101 -6.22 5.39 18.74
CA ARG A 101 -7.19 6.31 19.32
C ARG A 101 -7.24 7.62 18.55
N LEU A 102 -6.11 8.20 18.15
CA LEU A 102 -6.02 9.39 17.30
C LEU A 102 -6.72 9.19 15.94
N PHE A 103 -6.47 8.06 15.29
CA PHE A 103 -7.11 7.70 14.02
C PHE A 103 -8.62 7.51 14.17
N TRP A 104 -9.05 6.81 15.23
CA TRP A 104 -10.47 6.67 15.55
C TRP A 104 -11.11 8.02 15.87
N ILE A 105 -10.44 8.90 16.63
CA ILE A 105 -10.94 10.25 16.95
C ILE A 105 -11.07 11.06 15.67
N ARG A 106 -10.06 11.06 14.79
CA ARG A 106 -10.11 11.74 13.49
C ARG A 106 -11.34 11.30 12.69
N HIS A 107 -11.53 9.99 12.53
CA HIS A 107 -12.71 9.45 11.86
C HIS A 107 -14.03 9.71 12.57
N ARG A 108 -14.05 9.74 13.91
CA ARG A 108 -15.26 10.07 14.68
C ARG A 108 -15.62 11.53 14.47
N LEU A 109 -14.65 12.45 14.53
CA LEU A 109 -14.81 13.90 14.32
C LEU A 109 -15.26 14.26 12.90
N GLU A 110 -14.97 13.41 11.92
CA GLU A 110 -15.48 13.56 10.56
C GLU A 110 -17.02 13.39 10.53
N ARG A 111 -17.64 12.61 11.43
CA ARG A 111 -19.10 12.35 11.40
C ARG A 111 -19.96 13.58 11.72
N ARG A 112 -21.14 13.64 11.10
CA ARG A 112 -22.10 14.76 11.18
C ARG A 112 -23.07 14.66 12.36
N ASP A 113 -23.20 13.48 12.95
CA ASP A 113 -24.15 13.16 14.01
C ASP A 113 -23.57 13.33 15.42
N LEU A 114 -22.49 14.10 15.56
CA LEU A 114 -21.87 14.40 16.85
C LEU A 114 -22.54 15.58 17.55
N THR A 115 -22.80 15.44 18.84
CA THR A 115 -23.13 16.60 19.70
C THR A 115 -21.91 17.50 19.90
N ASP A 116 -22.12 18.78 20.22
CA ASP A 116 -21.03 19.72 20.52
C ASP A 116 -20.17 19.23 21.70
N GLU A 117 -20.80 18.63 22.71
CA GLU A 117 -20.13 18.04 23.87
C GLU A 117 -19.25 16.84 23.50
N GLU A 118 -19.75 15.91 22.67
CA GLU A 118 -18.94 14.79 22.16
C GLU A 118 -17.77 15.28 21.30
N ARG A 119 -18.02 16.30 20.45
CA ARG A 119 -16.99 16.89 19.59
C ARG A 119 -15.87 17.52 20.41
N SER A 120 -16.20 18.35 21.39
CA SER A 120 -15.20 18.97 22.28
C SER A 120 -14.43 17.93 23.11
N ALA A 121 -15.08 16.87 23.59
CA ALA A 121 -14.41 15.79 24.32
C ALA A 121 -13.40 15.02 23.44
N LEU A 122 -13.77 14.74 22.19
CA LEU A 122 -12.90 14.09 21.21
C LEU A 122 -11.71 14.97 20.82
N GLU A 123 -11.91 16.28 20.62
CA GLU A 123 -10.83 17.22 20.31
C GLU A 123 -9.84 17.34 21.48
N LEU A 124 -10.32 17.42 22.72
CA LEU A 124 -9.47 17.45 23.91
C LEU A 124 -8.66 16.14 24.05
N GLU A 125 -9.29 15.00 23.81
CA GLU A 125 -8.59 13.72 23.82
C GLU A 125 -7.55 13.63 22.70
N ARG A 126 -7.87 14.08 21.48
CA ARG A 126 -6.92 14.16 20.36
C ARG A 126 -5.68 14.94 20.77
N ASP A 127 -5.85 16.14 21.31
CA ASP A 127 -4.74 17.03 21.64
C ASP A 127 -3.84 16.45 22.74
N ARG A 128 -4.43 15.77 23.74
CA ARG A 128 -3.69 15.03 24.76
C ARG A 128 -2.85 13.89 24.16
N LEU A 129 -3.43 13.13 23.25
CA LEU A 129 -2.74 12.00 22.61
C LEU A 129 -1.63 12.49 21.68
N LEU A 130 -1.86 13.56 20.90
CA LEU A 130 -0.83 14.20 20.06
C LEU A 130 0.35 14.68 20.89
N LYS A 131 0.10 15.34 22.03
CA LYS A 131 1.16 15.77 22.96
C LYS A 131 1.98 14.59 23.50
N THR A 132 1.34 13.44 23.70
CA THR A 132 2.02 12.22 24.15
C THR A 132 2.86 11.60 23.04
N SER A 133 2.34 11.56 21.80
CA SER A 133 3.10 11.13 20.62
C SER A 133 4.32 12.02 20.36
N GLN A 134 4.17 13.34 20.48
CA GLN A 134 5.26 14.30 20.30
C GLN A 134 6.40 14.07 21.29
N LYS A 135 6.11 13.86 22.58
CA LYS A 135 7.13 13.51 23.59
C LYS A 135 7.88 12.22 23.27
N LEU A 136 7.21 11.26 22.64
CA LEU A 136 7.81 9.99 22.24
C LEU A 136 8.65 10.16 20.97
N LEU A 137 8.22 11.00 20.02
CA LEU A 137 9.01 11.38 18.85
C LEU A 137 10.26 12.19 19.20
N GLU A 138 10.17 13.10 20.18
CA GLU A 138 11.32 13.84 20.71
C GLU A 138 12.38 12.88 21.28
N ARG A 139 11.95 11.84 22.01
CA ARG A 139 12.86 10.77 22.49
C ARG A 139 13.44 9.93 21.36
N VAL A 140 12.71 9.75 20.27
CA VAL A 140 13.23 9.06 19.07
C VAL A 140 14.27 9.94 18.36
N SER A 141 14.04 11.25 18.28
CA SER A 141 14.90 12.21 17.56
C SER A 141 16.33 12.28 18.09
N SER A 142 16.55 11.98 19.37
CA SER A 142 17.88 11.91 19.99
C SER A 142 18.61 10.58 19.73
N SER A 143 17.99 9.63 19.03
CA SER A 143 18.49 8.28 18.77
C SER A 143 18.42 7.92 17.28
N SER A 144 19.05 6.82 16.87
CA SER A 144 18.92 6.34 15.48
C SER A 144 17.74 5.37 15.38
N ALA A 145 16.67 5.76 14.70
CA ALA A 145 15.49 4.92 14.53
C ALA A 145 15.62 4.03 13.30
N LEU A 146 15.73 2.70 13.44
CA LEU A 146 15.80 1.75 12.33
C LEU A 146 14.42 1.28 11.87
N TYR A 147 14.04 1.62 10.65
CA TYR A 147 12.80 1.20 10.02
C TYR A 147 12.92 -0.13 9.26
N GLY A 148 12.09 -1.13 9.58
CA GLY A 148 12.04 -2.41 8.87
C GLY A 148 10.79 -3.26 9.20
N ASP A 149 10.25 -3.99 8.23
CA ASP A 149 9.12 -4.91 8.42
C ASP A 149 9.49 -6.07 9.36
N ARG A 150 8.64 -6.44 10.30
CA ARG A 150 8.97 -7.41 11.34
C ARG A 150 9.23 -8.80 10.78
N PHE A 151 8.63 -9.16 9.64
CA PHE A 151 8.95 -10.43 8.97
C PHE A 151 10.36 -10.47 8.37
N ILE A 152 11.00 -9.31 8.17
CA ILE A 152 12.42 -9.22 7.79
C ILE A 152 13.31 -9.54 8.98
N MET A 153 12.85 -9.23 10.18
CA MET A 153 13.67 -9.22 11.39
C MET A 153 13.46 -10.46 12.27
N ASP A 154 12.31 -11.13 12.14
CA ASP A 154 11.84 -12.19 13.03
C ASP A 154 11.12 -13.32 12.25
N VAL A 155 11.81 -14.45 12.07
CA VAL A 155 11.21 -15.69 11.55
C VAL A 155 10.86 -16.58 12.75
N PRO A 156 9.57 -16.90 12.99
CA PRO A 156 9.17 -17.67 14.16
C PRO A 156 9.84 -19.04 14.25
N GLU A 157 10.24 -19.45 15.46
CA GLU A 157 10.93 -20.73 15.66
C GLU A 157 10.12 -21.93 15.14
N GLY A 158 8.80 -21.94 15.37
CA GLY A 158 7.92 -23.00 14.87
C GLY A 158 7.91 -23.12 13.34
N TYR A 159 8.11 -22.00 12.62
CA TYR A 159 8.25 -22.03 11.16
C TYR A 159 9.57 -22.65 10.73
N VAL A 160 10.67 -22.35 11.45
CA VAL A 160 11.98 -22.97 11.20
C VAL A 160 11.92 -24.47 11.47
N GLN A 161 11.23 -24.89 12.54
CA GLN A 161 11.00 -26.30 12.86
C GLN A 161 10.18 -27.00 11.77
N LEU A 162 9.12 -26.37 11.26
CA LEU A 162 8.36 -26.88 10.11
C LEU A 162 9.24 -27.04 8.86
N CYS A 163 10.06 -26.04 8.53
CA CYS A 163 10.96 -26.14 7.38
C CYS A 163 11.92 -27.33 7.52
N LYS A 164 12.50 -27.52 8.71
CA LYS A 164 13.35 -28.70 8.98
C LYS A 164 12.59 -30.01 8.80
N PHE A 165 11.36 -30.09 9.32
CA PHE A 165 10.50 -31.27 9.18
C PHE A 165 10.23 -31.60 7.70
N LEU A 166 10.01 -30.58 6.87
CA LEU A 166 9.81 -30.76 5.42
C LEU A 166 11.09 -31.11 4.65
N GLY A 167 12.24 -31.22 5.31
CA GLY A 167 13.55 -31.47 4.68
C GLY A 167 14.16 -30.23 4.02
N ILE A 168 13.71 -29.03 4.37
CA ILE A 168 14.24 -27.76 3.86
C ILE A 168 15.48 -27.40 4.67
N ALA A 169 16.58 -27.11 3.98
CA ALA A 169 17.85 -26.78 4.63
C ALA A 169 17.73 -25.42 5.37
N PRO A 170 18.41 -25.24 6.52
CA PRO A 170 18.45 -23.95 7.21
C PRO A 170 18.93 -22.78 6.32
N SER A 171 19.82 -23.05 5.37
CA SER A 171 20.29 -22.05 4.39
C SER A 171 19.19 -21.52 3.47
N ASP A 172 18.12 -22.30 3.26
CA ASP A 172 17.00 -21.91 2.40
C ASP A 172 16.00 -20.97 3.08
N VAL A 173 16.21 -20.69 4.37
CA VAL A 173 15.44 -19.73 5.17
C VAL A 173 16.31 -18.60 5.74
N GLU A 174 17.46 -18.32 5.11
CA GLU A 174 18.35 -17.23 5.50
C GLU A 174 17.96 -15.86 4.92
N ILE A 175 18.48 -14.81 5.54
CA ILE A 175 18.29 -13.42 5.15
C ILE A 175 19.52 -12.57 5.44
N SER A 176 19.82 -11.65 4.53
CA SER A 176 20.81 -10.57 4.70
C SER A 176 20.11 -9.23 4.52
N VAL A 177 20.40 -8.29 5.40
CA VAL A 177 19.73 -6.98 5.46
C VAL A 177 20.79 -5.88 5.42
N TRP A 178 20.53 -4.83 4.65
CA TRP A 178 21.30 -3.59 4.62
C TRP A 178 20.41 -2.42 4.98
N VAL A 179 21.04 -1.38 5.49
CA VAL A 179 20.40 -0.23 6.11
C VAL A 179 21.02 1.04 5.54
N ASN A 180 20.17 1.99 5.18
CA ASN A 180 20.56 3.38 4.96
C ASN A 180 20.29 4.17 6.23
N SER A 181 21.14 5.14 6.55
CA SER A 181 20.91 6.15 7.60
C SER A 181 20.67 7.49 6.94
N SER A 182 19.69 8.27 7.40
CA SER A 182 19.33 9.56 6.81
C SER A 182 18.85 10.56 7.87
N VAL A 183 19.01 11.85 7.58
CA VAL A 183 18.26 12.92 8.22
C VAL A 183 17.07 13.24 7.32
N VAL A 184 15.87 13.27 7.90
CA VAL A 184 14.64 13.57 7.16
C VAL A 184 14.08 14.88 7.66
N ASP A 185 14.17 15.88 6.80
CA ASP A 185 13.57 17.18 7.02
C ASP A 185 12.12 17.14 6.54
N LEU A 186 11.20 17.57 7.39
CA LEU A 186 9.76 17.56 7.18
C LEU A 186 9.20 18.98 7.23
N GLU A 187 8.28 19.27 6.33
CA GLU A 187 7.46 20.47 6.31
C GLU A 187 5.98 20.06 6.36
N PHE A 188 5.25 20.61 7.32
CA PHE A 188 3.85 20.29 7.56
C PHE A 188 2.92 21.33 6.92
N ASP A 189 1.64 20.96 6.78
CA ASP A 189 0.58 21.81 6.25
C ASP A 189 0.33 23.10 7.05
N ASP A 190 0.74 23.13 8.32
CA ASP A 190 0.72 24.32 9.17
C ASP A 190 2.02 25.14 9.15
N ALA A 191 2.87 24.91 8.15
CA ALA A 191 4.20 25.51 7.98
C ALA A 191 5.22 25.20 9.10
N SER A 192 4.87 24.34 10.07
CA SER A 192 5.86 23.85 11.04
C SER A 192 6.87 22.93 10.37
N ARG A 193 8.06 22.83 10.98
CA ARG A 193 9.17 22.01 10.48
C ARG A 193 9.71 21.08 11.56
N SER A 194 10.14 19.90 11.16
CA SER A 194 10.80 18.94 12.03
C SER A 194 11.91 18.23 11.27
N SER A 195 12.95 17.78 11.97
CA SER A 195 14.01 16.98 11.40
C SER A 195 14.22 15.75 12.26
N LEU A 196 14.29 14.57 11.63
CA LEU A 196 14.47 13.30 12.33
C LEU A 196 15.63 12.51 11.74
N LYS A 197 16.50 12.00 12.61
CA LYS A 197 17.48 10.98 12.21
C LYS A 197 16.79 9.61 12.19
N LEU A 198 16.79 8.97 11.03
CA LEU A 198 16.25 7.64 10.85
C LEU A 198 17.10 6.81 9.91
N SER A 199 17.16 5.53 10.20
CA SER A 199 17.72 4.52 9.33
C SER A 199 16.60 3.64 8.80
N TYR A 200 16.73 3.06 7.61
CA TYR A 200 15.72 2.21 7.02
C TYR A 200 16.34 1.07 6.23
N VAL A 201 15.64 -0.06 6.17
CA VAL A 201 16.06 -1.22 5.37
C VAL A 201 16.15 -0.81 3.90
N SER A 202 17.38 -0.73 3.41
CA SER A 202 17.70 -0.31 2.05
C SER A 202 17.77 -1.49 1.09
N LYS A 203 18.25 -2.65 1.55
CA LYS A 203 18.39 -3.88 0.78
C LYS A 203 18.07 -5.10 1.63
N VAL A 204 17.49 -6.13 1.02
CA VAL A 204 17.33 -7.46 1.62
C VAL A 204 17.60 -8.52 0.56
N MET A 205 18.37 -9.53 0.94
CA MET A 205 18.56 -10.75 0.19
C MET A 205 18.02 -11.89 1.05
N ALA A 206 17.03 -12.61 0.54
CA ALA A 206 16.33 -13.62 1.30
C ALA A 206 16.28 -14.93 0.49
N SER A 207 16.53 -16.05 1.15
CA SER A 207 16.50 -17.39 0.56
C SER A 207 15.08 -17.82 0.20
N LYS A 208 14.97 -18.90 -0.59
CA LYS A 208 13.73 -19.33 -1.26
C LYS A 208 12.50 -19.42 -0.35
N TYR A 209 12.66 -19.97 0.85
CA TYR A 209 11.57 -20.20 1.81
C TYR A 209 11.56 -19.20 2.96
N HIS A 210 12.36 -18.14 2.89
CA HIS A 210 12.25 -17.05 3.85
C HIS A 210 10.90 -16.31 3.63
N PRO A 211 10.11 -16.00 4.69
CA PRO A 211 8.83 -15.29 4.55
C PRO A 211 8.91 -14.02 3.70
N VAL A 212 9.96 -13.20 3.89
CA VAL A 212 10.24 -12.01 3.06
C VAL A 212 10.34 -12.32 1.56
N LYS A 213 10.96 -13.44 1.16
CA LYS A 213 11.03 -13.84 -0.26
C LYS A 213 9.66 -14.21 -0.78
N GLY A 214 8.87 -14.91 0.03
CA GLY A 214 7.49 -15.25 -0.30
C GLY A 214 6.62 -14.03 -0.52
N ILE A 215 6.84 -13.00 0.29
CA ILE A 215 6.22 -11.69 0.21
C ILE A 215 6.71 -10.89 -1.01
N SER A 216 8.02 -10.84 -1.26
CA SER A 216 8.63 -10.03 -2.32
C SER A 216 8.29 -10.52 -3.72
N LYS A 217 8.02 -11.83 -3.90
CA LYS A 217 7.68 -12.41 -5.20
C LYS A 217 6.46 -11.72 -5.84
N GLY A 218 5.49 -11.28 -5.04
CA GLY A 218 4.32 -10.54 -5.53
C GLY A 218 4.62 -9.12 -6.02
N SER A 219 5.81 -8.58 -5.72
CA SER A 219 6.08 -7.15 -5.92
C SER A 219 6.21 -6.74 -7.38
N GLN A 220 6.87 -7.55 -8.23
CA GLN A 220 7.05 -7.19 -9.64
C GLN A 220 5.72 -7.09 -10.37
N GLU A 221 4.82 -8.05 -10.15
CA GLU A 221 3.50 -8.03 -10.77
C GLU A 221 2.63 -6.92 -10.18
N ALA A 222 2.68 -6.70 -8.87
CA ALA A 222 1.99 -5.57 -8.23
C ALA A 222 2.45 -4.21 -8.80
N LYS A 223 3.77 -3.99 -8.96
CA LYS A 223 4.31 -2.79 -9.62
C LYS A 223 3.80 -2.64 -11.04
N ARG A 224 3.78 -3.73 -11.80
CA ARG A 224 3.30 -3.71 -13.17
C ARG A 224 1.83 -3.32 -13.22
N ILE A 225 0.99 -3.85 -12.32
CA ILE A 225 -0.43 -3.51 -12.23
C ILE A 225 -0.59 -2.05 -11.81
N VAL A 226 0.06 -1.59 -10.74
CA VAL A 226 -0.04 -0.18 -10.29
C VAL A 226 0.46 0.78 -11.36
N ARG A 227 1.54 0.44 -12.08
CA ARG A 227 2.00 1.24 -13.22
C ARG A 227 0.90 1.38 -14.26
N ASP A 228 0.28 0.27 -14.64
CA ASP A 228 -0.78 0.27 -15.65
C ASP A 228 -2.01 1.06 -15.14
N LEU A 229 -2.35 0.99 -13.84
CA LEU A 229 -3.43 1.78 -13.24
C LEU A 229 -3.11 3.28 -13.18
N LEU A 230 -1.87 3.67 -12.90
CA LEU A 230 -1.43 5.08 -12.91
C LEU A 230 -1.38 5.64 -14.34
N ILE A 231 -1.01 4.81 -15.32
CA ILE A 231 -1.12 5.20 -16.73
C ILE A 231 -2.59 5.40 -17.11
N LEU A 232 -3.47 4.47 -16.72
CA LEU A 232 -4.91 4.60 -16.94
C LEU A 232 -5.46 5.89 -16.30
N GLN A 233 -5.09 6.17 -15.05
CA GLN A 233 -5.44 7.39 -14.32
C GLN A 233 -5.08 8.67 -15.11
N ASP A 234 -3.83 8.79 -15.59
CA ASP A 234 -3.40 9.97 -16.34
C ASP A 234 -4.10 10.09 -17.71
N PHE A 235 -4.36 8.98 -18.41
CA PHE A 235 -5.13 9.00 -19.67
C PHE A 235 -6.60 9.34 -19.49
N LEU A 236 -7.19 8.97 -18.36
CA LEU A 236 -8.61 9.19 -18.07
C LEU A 236 -8.90 10.54 -17.44
N ASP A 237 -7.88 11.32 -17.10
CA ASP A 237 -8.06 12.62 -16.47
C ASP A 237 -8.92 13.55 -17.35
N GLY A 238 -10.10 13.92 -16.84
CA GLY A 238 -11.10 14.71 -17.57
C GLY A 238 -11.92 13.93 -18.62
N SER A 239 -11.62 12.66 -18.86
CA SER A 239 -12.34 11.80 -19.83
C SER A 239 -13.25 10.75 -19.18
N LEU A 240 -13.20 10.64 -17.85
CA LEU A 240 -13.96 9.66 -17.09
C LEU A 240 -15.34 10.20 -16.69
N LEU A 241 -16.38 9.55 -17.21
CA LEU A 241 -17.77 9.97 -17.06
C LEU A 241 -18.36 9.36 -15.78
N SER A 242 -18.89 10.19 -14.87
CA SER A 242 -19.69 9.73 -13.73
C SER A 242 -21.15 10.07 -13.96
N TYR A 243 -22.05 9.11 -13.77
CA TYR A 243 -23.49 9.30 -13.98
C TYR A 243 -24.21 9.44 -12.66
N HIS A 244 -24.94 10.54 -12.47
CA HIS A 244 -25.76 10.77 -11.28
C HIS A 244 -27.24 10.58 -11.60
N LYS A 245 -28.02 10.15 -10.60
CA LYS A 245 -29.49 10.10 -10.69
C LYS A 245 -30.01 11.46 -11.18
N GLY A 246 -30.50 11.52 -12.42
CA GLY A 246 -30.89 12.76 -13.10
C GLY A 246 -30.22 13.02 -14.46
N GLY A 247 -29.29 12.16 -14.91
CA GLY A 247 -28.70 12.25 -16.26
C GLY A 247 -27.49 13.20 -16.39
N TYR A 248 -27.03 13.77 -15.28
CA TYR A 248 -25.85 14.63 -15.29
C TYR A 248 -24.57 13.81 -15.33
N VAL A 249 -23.71 14.13 -16.30
CA VAL A 249 -22.38 13.56 -16.45
C VAL A 249 -21.36 14.56 -15.92
N THR A 250 -20.64 14.21 -14.85
CA THR A 250 -19.51 15.02 -14.35
C THR A 250 -18.19 14.34 -14.65
N GLY A 251 -17.19 15.11 -15.07
CA GLY A 251 -15.81 14.63 -15.17
C GLY A 251 -15.21 14.41 -13.78
N ASN A 252 -14.78 13.19 -13.48
CA ASN A 252 -14.03 12.89 -12.26
C ASN A 252 -12.64 12.40 -12.66
N SER A 253 -11.58 12.91 -12.04
CA SER A 253 -10.23 12.50 -12.39
C SER A 253 -9.77 11.24 -11.68
N LEU A 254 -10.30 10.91 -10.49
CA LEU A 254 -9.73 9.85 -9.65
C LEU A 254 -10.22 8.46 -10.03
N LEU A 255 -9.28 7.50 -10.12
CA LEU A 255 -9.54 6.08 -10.35
C LEU A 255 -9.76 5.33 -9.03
N PRO A 256 -11.00 4.92 -8.72
CA PRO A 256 -11.29 4.14 -7.53
C PRO A 256 -10.90 2.67 -7.68
N VAL A 257 -10.25 2.11 -6.66
CA VAL A 257 -9.91 0.68 -6.55
C VAL A 257 -10.44 0.13 -5.23
N ARG A 258 -11.08 -1.04 -5.26
CA ARG A 258 -11.56 -1.71 -4.04
C ARG A 258 -11.26 -3.20 -4.06
N PHE A 259 -10.99 -3.77 -2.89
CA PHE A 259 -10.63 -5.17 -2.75
C PHE A 259 -11.76 -6.02 -2.19
N PHE A 260 -11.85 -7.25 -2.67
CA PHE A 260 -12.87 -8.23 -2.30
C PHE A 260 -12.22 -9.58 -2.06
N VAL A 261 -12.78 -10.38 -1.16
CA VAL A 261 -12.43 -11.80 -1.01
C VAL A 261 -13.70 -12.63 -1.09
N LEU A 262 -13.70 -13.58 -2.03
CA LEU A 262 -14.75 -14.57 -2.17
C LEU A 262 -14.23 -15.91 -1.65
N THR A 263 -14.78 -16.38 -0.54
CA THR A 263 -14.34 -17.61 0.14
C THR A 263 -15.31 -18.75 -0.15
N LEU A 264 -14.76 -19.93 -0.46
CA LEU A 264 -15.56 -21.15 -0.60
C LEU A 264 -15.93 -21.73 0.76
N PRO A 265 -17.06 -22.45 0.85
CA PRO A 265 -17.33 -23.34 1.97
C PRO A 265 -16.21 -24.35 2.20
N LYS A 266 -16.06 -24.84 3.43
CA LYS A 266 -14.99 -25.75 3.82
C LYS A 266 -15.08 -27.07 3.04
N GLU A 267 -16.29 -27.57 2.83
CA GLU A 267 -16.58 -28.81 2.09
C GLU A 267 -16.07 -28.74 0.66
N VAL A 268 -16.31 -27.62 -0.03
CA VAL A 268 -15.82 -27.41 -1.40
C VAL A 268 -14.29 -27.24 -1.41
N SER A 269 -13.72 -26.58 -0.41
CA SER A 269 -12.26 -26.47 -0.28
C SER A 269 -11.59 -27.84 -0.10
N LEU A 270 -12.19 -28.71 0.72
CA LEU A 270 -11.73 -30.08 0.92
C LEU A 270 -11.89 -30.93 -0.35
N TYR A 271 -13.01 -30.80 -1.05
CA TYR A 271 -13.24 -31.48 -2.34
C TYR A 271 -12.22 -31.05 -3.41
N ILE A 272 -11.95 -29.76 -3.55
CA ILE A 272 -10.93 -29.29 -4.49
C ILE A 272 -9.55 -29.83 -4.09
N TRP A 273 -9.23 -29.85 -2.79
CA TRP A 273 -7.99 -30.45 -2.32
C TRP A 273 -7.88 -31.94 -2.64
N SER A 274 -8.95 -32.73 -2.43
CA SER A 274 -8.93 -34.16 -2.78
C SER A 274 -8.71 -34.38 -4.27
N LYS A 275 -9.31 -33.55 -5.14
CA LYS A 275 -9.07 -33.59 -6.59
C LYS A 275 -7.64 -33.22 -6.96
N LEU A 276 -7.09 -32.17 -6.36
CA LEU A 276 -5.70 -31.77 -6.59
C LEU A 276 -4.71 -32.86 -6.18
N ARG A 277 -4.99 -33.58 -5.09
CA ARG A 277 -4.21 -34.74 -4.63
C ARG A 277 -4.20 -35.88 -5.64
N GLU A 278 -5.31 -36.09 -6.33
CA GLU A 278 -5.43 -37.04 -7.45
C GLU A 278 -4.76 -36.54 -8.74
N GLY A 279 -4.21 -35.33 -8.75
CA GLY A 279 -3.61 -34.69 -9.94
C GLY A 279 -4.63 -33.98 -10.85
N ASP A 280 -5.87 -33.81 -10.42
CA ASP A 280 -6.93 -33.12 -11.16
C ASP A 280 -7.12 -31.67 -10.69
N ASP A 281 -6.78 -30.71 -11.56
CA ASP A 281 -6.94 -29.27 -11.29
C ASP A 281 -8.25 -28.67 -11.85
N SER A 282 -9.15 -29.51 -12.39
CA SER A 282 -10.40 -29.09 -13.04
C SER A 282 -11.31 -28.30 -12.08
N ALA A 283 -11.47 -28.78 -10.85
CA ALA A 283 -12.29 -28.14 -9.82
C ALA A 283 -11.73 -26.76 -9.41
N LEU A 284 -10.39 -26.63 -9.30
CA LEU A 284 -9.74 -25.35 -9.02
C LEU A 284 -9.89 -24.36 -10.19
N LYS A 285 -9.76 -24.84 -11.44
CA LYS A 285 -10.00 -24.03 -12.65
C LYS A 285 -11.46 -23.58 -12.74
N LEU A 286 -12.41 -24.44 -12.38
CA LEU A 286 -13.82 -24.08 -12.32
C LEU A 286 -14.06 -22.99 -11.29
N PHE A 287 -13.52 -23.14 -10.08
CA PHE A 287 -13.60 -22.10 -9.03
C PHE A 287 -13.10 -20.73 -9.53
N LYS A 288 -11.94 -20.67 -10.19
CA LYS A 288 -11.40 -19.42 -10.77
C LYS A 288 -12.37 -18.74 -11.74
N LYS A 289 -13.01 -19.54 -12.60
CA LYS A 289 -14.01 -19.04 -13.57
C LYS A 289 -15.26 -18.52 -12.86
N LEU A 290 -15.74 -19.22 -11.84
CA LEU A 290 -16.95 -18.83 -11.10
C LEU A 290 -16.75 -17.54 -10.30
N SER A 291 -15.63 -17.42 -9.60
CA SER A 291 -15.36 -16.22 -8.79
C SER A 291 -15.10 -14.99 -9.67
N SER A 292 -14.43 -15.14 -10.82
CA SER A 292 -14.31 -14.04 -11.79
C SER A 292 -15.65 -13.71 -12.47
N ARG A 293 -16.53 -14.69 -12.69
CA ARG A 293 -17.91 -14.48 -13.16
C ARG A 293 -18.72 -13.70 -12.12
N ALA A 294 -18.62 -14.03 -10.84
CA ALA A 294 -19.31 -13.33 -9.75
C ALA A 294 -18.97 -11.83 -9.73
N ILE A 295 -17.68 -11.47 -9.84
CA ILE A 295 -17.27 -10.07 -9.90
C ILE A 295 -17.80 -9.37 -11.17
N ARG A 296 -17.82 -10.03 -12.33
CA ARG A 296 -18.39 -9.43 -13.55
C ARG A 296 -19.89 -9.18 -13.43
N GLU A 297 -20.64 -10.14 -12.87
CA GLU A 297 -22.08 -10.00 -12.66
C GLU A 297 -22.38 -8.93 -11.59
N PHE A 298 -21.56 -8.81 -10.55
CA PHE A 298 -21.68 -7.74 -9.58
C PHE A 298 -21.41 -6.36 -10.17
N VAL A 299 -20.36 -6.22 -11.00
CA VAL A 299 -20.10 -4.95 -11.71
C VAL A 299 -21.24 -4.59 -12.66
N LEU A 300 -21.83 -5.58 -13.34
CA LEU A 300 -23.03 -5.35 -14.17
C LEU A 300 -24.22 -4.86 -13.33
N TYR A 301 -24.46 -5.47 -12.17
CA TYR A 301 -25.49 -4.99 -11.24
C TYR A 301 -25.26 -3.53 -10.82
N LEU A 302 -24.02 -3.12 -10.54
CA LEU A 302 -23.70 -1.73 -10.21
C LEU A 302 -23.96 -0.78 -11.39
N VAL A 303 -23.59 -1.18 -12.61
CA VAL A 303 -23.87 -0.43 -13.86
C VAL A 303 -25.37 -0.22 -14.03
N GLU A 304 -26.17 -1.27 -13.83
CA GLU A 304 -27.64 -1.21 -13.93
C GLU A 304 -28.25 -0.35 -12.82
N LYS A 305 -27.79 -0.50 -11.57
CA LYS A 305 -28.23 0.29 -10.42
C LYS A 305 -27.96 1.79 -10.57
N GLU A 306 -26.83 2.14 -11.19
CA GLU A 306 -26.46 3.53 -11.48
C GLU A 306 -27.16 4.09 -12.72
N GLY A 307 -27.86 3.25 -13.51
CA GLY A 307 -28.57 3.66 -14.73
C GLY A 307 -27.62 4.02 -15.88
N LEU A 308 -26.43 3.42 -15.91
CA LEU A 308 -25.46 3.65 -16.98
C LEU A 308 -25.96 3.05 -18.31
N PRO A 309 -25.78 3.75 -19.45
CA PRO A 309 -26.24 3.30 -20.76
C PRO A 309 -25.30 2.25 -21.39
N VAL A 310 -24.86 1.25 -20.62
CA VAL A 310 -23.90 0.24 -21.06
C VAL A 310 -24.56 -1.14 -21.05
N SER A 311 -24.60 -1.80 -22.20
CA SER A 311 -25.15 -3.15 -22.30
C SER A 311 -24.15 -4.21 -21.82
N LYS A 312 -24.66 -5.35 -21.33
CA LYS A 312 -23.86 -6.50 -20.89
C LYS A 312 -22.84 -6.98 -21.94
N SER A 313 -23.16 -6.92 -23.24
CA SER A 313 -22.27 -7.38 -24.32
C SER A 313 -21.11 -6.43 -24.59
N ASN A 314 -21.29 -5.13 -24.29
CA ASN A 314 -20.31 -4.09 -24.56
C ASN A 314 -19.48 -3.73 -23.32
N LEU A 315 -19.97 -4.08 -22.13
CA LEU A 315 -19.30 -3.85 -20.86
C LEU A 315 -17.96 -4.58 -20.76
N VAL A 316 -16.90 -3.83 -20.45
CA VAL A 316 -15.58 -4.37 -20.11
C VAL A 316 -15.17 -3.85 -18.74
N PRO A 317 -15.30 -4.65 -17.67
CA PRO A 317 -14.78 -4.29 -16.36
C PRO A 317 -13.26 -4.51 -16.27
N GLY A 318 -12.59 -3.91 -15.29
CA GLY A 318 -11.16 -4.14 -15.04
C GLY A 318 -10.93 -4.62 -13.62
N PHE A 319 -10.36 -5.81 -13.47
CA PHE A 319 -9.98 -6.34 -12.16
C PHE A 319 -8.85 -7.35 -12.26
N VAL A 320 -8.23 -7.63 -11.12
CA VAL A 320 -7.23 -8.70 -10.97
C VAL A 320 -7.72 -9.75 -9.98
N GLN A 321 -7.24 -10.98 -10.13
CA GLN A 321 -7.59 -12.11 -9.28
C GLN A 321 -6.34 -12.86 -8.81
N ASN A 322 -6.33 -13.25 -7.53
CA ASN A 322 -5.36 -14.17 -6.95
C ASN A 322 -6.09 -15.26 -6.17
N VAL A 323 -5.76 -16.53 -6.39
CA VAL A 323 -6.37 -17.66 -5.65
C VAL A 323 -5.44 -18.13 -4.56
N HIS A 324 -5.93 -18.13 -3.33
CA HIS A 324 -5.25 -18.65 -2.16
C HIS A 324 -5.87 -19.99 -1.78
N VAL A 325 -5.03 -20.96 -1.45
CA VAL A 325 -5.45 -22.33 -1.12
C VAL A 325 -5.53 -22.61 0.38
N THR A 326 -5.12 -21.62 1.18
CA THR A 326 -4.97 -21.73 2.63
C THR A 326 -5.28 -20.39 3.28
N GLY A 327 -5.75 -20.39 4.53
CA GLY A 327 -6.15 -19.20 5.28
C GLY A 327 -5.14 -18.79 6.33
N ASP A 328 -5.24 -17.55 6.80
CA ASP A 328 -4.29 -16.99 7.79
C ASP A 328 -4.48 -17.56 9.20
N LYS A 329 -5.67 -18.07 9.55
CA LYS A 329 -5.99 -18.55 10.91
C LYS A 329 -5.46 -19.96 11.19
N ASN A 330 -5.60 -20.86 10.22
CA ASN A 330 -5.10 -22.22 10.28
C ASN A 330 -4.59 -22.60 8.89
N PRO A 331 -3.27 -22.50 8.63
CA PRO A 331 -2.73 -22.74 7.31
C PRO A 331 -2.60 -24.24 6.96
N PHE A 332 -2.89 -25.14 7.91
CA PHE A 332 -2.81 -26.59 7.75
C PHE A 332 -4.07 -27.23 7.16
N GLU A 333 -5.13 -26.45 6.96
CA GLU A 333 -6.37 -26.92 6.35
C GLU A 333 -6.63 -26.21 5.01
N PRO A 334 -7.20 -26.91 4.01
CA PRO A 334 -7.67 -26.29 2.78
C PRO A 334 -8.68 -25.18 3.07
N HIS A 335 -8.38 -23.97 2.58
CA HIS A 335 -9.24 -22.81 2.74
C HIS A 335 -9.15 -21.95 1.48
N ILE A 336 -9.92 -22.35 0.47
CA ILE A 336 -9.78 -21.80 -0.88
C ILE A 336 -10.61 -20.52 -1.00
N HIS A 337 -9.95 -19.45 -1.42
CA HIS A 337 -10.58 -18.15 -1.62
C HIS A 337 -9.89 -17.34 -2.71
N SER A 338 -10.64 -16.44 -3.34
CA SER A 338 -10.14 -15.54 -4.39
C SER A 338 -10.08 -14.12 -3.86
N HIS A 339 -8.89 -13.52 -3.91
CA HIS A 339 -8.68 -12.08 -3.69
C HIS A 339 -8.87 -11.34 -5.02
N PHE A 340 -9.60 -10.24 -4.99
CA PHE A 340 -9.81 -9.38 -6.15
C PHE A 340 -9.38 -7.95 -5.84
N GLY A 341 -8.72 -7.32 -6.81
CA GLY A 341 -8.57 -5.87 -6.87
C GLY A 341 -9.41 -5.34 -8.04
N VAL A 342 -10.55 -4.71 -7.74
CA VAL A 342 -11.51 -4.25 -8.74
C VAL A 342 -11.34 -2.76 -8.95
N VAL A 343 -11.16 -2.36 -10.21
CA VAL A 343 -11.18 -0.96 -10.61
C VAL A 343 -12.63 -0.59 -10.87
N PHE A 344 -13.13 0.42 -10.15
CA PHE A 344 -14.52 0.89 -10.25
C PHE A 344 -14.69 1.83 -11.46
N VAL A 345 -14.22 1.34 -12.60
CA VAL A 345 -14.32 1.94 -13.90
C VAL A 345 -14.67 0.83 -14.88
N VAL A 346 -15.51 1.14 -15.85
CA VAL A 346 -15.89 0.22 -16.93
C VAL A 346 -15.69 0.91 -18.27
N TYR A 347 -15.27 0.13 -19.26
CA TYR A 347 -15.18 0.58 -20.65
C TYR A 347 -16.37 0.06 -21.43
N ASP A 348 -17.05 0.95 -22.15
CA ASP A 348 -18.11 0.58 -23.09
C ASP A 348 -17.55 0.48 -24.50
N LYS A 349 -17.61 -0.72 -25.10
CA LYS A 349 -17.16 -0.93 -26.48
C LYS A 349 -17.97 -0.18 -27.52
N ALA A 350 -19.25 0.11 -27.26
CA ALA A 350 -20.11 0.77 -28.24
C ALA A 350 -19.80 2.26 -28.35
N SER A 351 -19.84 2.98 -27.24
CA SER A 351 -19.51 4.41 -27.20
C SER A 351 -18.01 4.69 -27.17
N ARG A 352 -17.16 3.68 -26.90
CA ARG A 352 -15.73 3.81 -26.62
C ARG A 352 -15.43 4.74 -25.44
N SER A 353 -16.41 4.94 -24.56
CA SER A 353 -16.29 5.80 -23.39
C SER A 353 -15.96 5.00 -22.13
N TRP A 354 -15.44 5.72 -21.14
CA TRP A 354 -15.10 5.19 -19.82
C TRP A 354 -16.06 5.75 -18.80
N TYR A 355 -16.67 4.86 -18.02
CA TYR A 355 -17.62 5.23 -16.97
C TYR A 355 -17.06 4.86 -15.60
N ARG A 356 -17.12 5.81 -14.68
CA ARG A 356 -16.79 5.59 -13.27
C ARG A 356 -18.03 5.08 -12.55
N LEU A 357 -17.84 4.02 -11.78
CA LEU A 357 -18.84 3.50 -10.86
C LEU A 357 -18.64 4.14 -9.48
N ASN A 358 -19.71 4.20 -8.70
CA ASN A 358 -19.64 4.59 -7.31
C ASN A 358 -18.92 3.51 -6.48
N PRO A 359 -17.74 3.80 -5.89
CA PRO A 359 -17.02 2.84 -5.09
C PRO A 359 -17.59 2.65 -3.68
N VAL A 360 -18.55 3.50 -3.27
CA VAL A 360 -19.22 3.43 -1.97
C VAL A 360 -20.39 2.44 -2.07
N LEU A 361 -20.13 1.22 -1.59
CA LEU A 361 -21.09 0.13 -1.52
C LEU A 361 -21.93 0.20 -0.24
N SER A 362 -23.25 0.07 -0.40
CA SER A 362 -24.20 -0.14 0.71
C SER A 362 -24.25 -1.62 1.12
N GLU A 363 -24.84 -1.97 2.26
CA GLU A 363 -25.03 -3.39 2.60
C GLU A 363 -25.94 -4.13 1.61
N GLU A 364 -26.88 -3.43 0.97
CA GLU A 364 -27.68 -4.02 -0.12
C GLU A 364 -26.80 -4.48 -1.28
N ASP A 365 -25.77 -3.70 -1.63
CA ASP A 365 -24.83 -4.06 -2.69
C ASP A 365 -23.97 -5.27 -2.30
N ILE A 366 -23.51 -5.30 -1.05
CA ILE A 366 -22.71 -6.42 -0.54
C ILE A 366 -23.56 -7.69 -0.46
N GLU A 367 -24.82 -7.58 -0.05
CA GLU A 367 -25.76 -8.69 -0.05
C GLU A 367 -26.02 -9.21 -1.46
N LYS A 368 -26.13 -8.32 -2.45
CA LYS A 368 -26.26 -8.76 -3.84
C LYS A 368 -25.03 -9.52 -4.33
N LEU A 369 -23.83 -9.13 -3.93
CA LEU A 369 -22.61 -9.89 -4.22
C LEU A 369 -22.63 -11.28 -3.53
N ARG A 370 -23.11 -11.38 -2.29
CA ARG A 370 -23.28 -12.67 -1.57
C ARG A 370 -24.27 -13.58 -2.30
N GLU A 371 -25.40 -13.03 -2.74
CA GLU A 371 -26.43 -13.74 -3.50
C GLU A 371 -25.85 -14.32 -4.81
N ILE A 372 -25.20 -13.48 -5.62
CA ILE A 372 -24.55 -13.88 -6.89
C ILE A 372 -23.51 -14.97 -6.62
N TRP A 373 -22.64 -14.76 -5.62
CA TRP A 373 -21.58 -15.71 -5.29
C TRP A 373 -22.14 -17.07 -4.86
N LYS A 374 -23.12 -17.06 -3.96
CA LYS A 374 -23.77 -18.27 -3.44
C LYS A 374 -24.47 -19.05 -4.55
N ALA A 375 -25.22 -18.37 -5.42
CA ALA A 375 -25.91 -18.99 -6.55
C ALA A 375 -24.93 -19.73 -7.48
N LEU A 376 -23.82 -19.09 -7.84
CA LEU A 376 -22.80 -19.67 -8.73
C LEU A 376 -22.08 -20.87 -8.11
N VAL A 377 -21.85 -20.87 -6.80
CA VAL A 377 -21.20 -22.00 -6.12
C VAL A 377 -22.17 -23.16 -5.95
N ILE A 378 -23.44 -22.91 -5.63
CA ILE A 378 -24.47 -23.96 -5.55
C ILE A 378 -24.69 -24.60 -6.93
N GLU A 379 -24.76 -23.79 -7.99
CA GLU A 379 -24.88 -24.27 -9.38
C GLU A 379 -23.76 -25.27 -9.72
N ALA A 380 -22.53 -25.00 -9.30
CA ALA A 380 -21.36 -25.79 -9.68
C ALA A 380 -20.97 -26.91 -8.71
N PHE A 381 -21.22 -26.74 -7.42
CA PHE A 381 -20.75 -27.63 -6.35
C PHE A 381 -21.88 -28.07 -5.41
N GLY A 382 -23.14 -27.88 -5.79
CA GLY A 382 -24.31 -28.19 -4.95
C GLY A 382 -24.31 -29.61 -4.39
N GLU A 383 -23.84 -30.59 -5.16
CA GLU A 383 -23.76 -32.00 -4.75
C GLU A 383 -22.74 -32.26 -3.61
N VAL A 384 -21.76 -31.36 -3.44
CA VAL A 384 -20.73 -31.44 -2.40
C VAL A 384 -21.20 -30.76 -1.10
N LEU A 385 -22.21 -29.89 -1.19
CA LEU A 385 -22.67 -29.08 -0.08
C LEU A 385 -23.72 -29.80 0.76
N THR A 386 -23.63 -29.65 2.08
CA THR A 386 -24.68 -30.09 2.99
C THR A 386 -25.88 -29.14 2.92
N GLY A 387 -27.08 -29.63 3.28
CA GLY A 387 -28.29 -28.79 3.36
C GLY A 387 -28.10 -27.58 4.27
N ASP A 388 -27.45 -27.77 5.42
CA ASP A 388 -27.15 -26.68 6.36
C ASP A 388 -26.23 -25.61 5.77
N THR A 389 -25.24 -26.01 4.96
CA THR A 389 -24.32 -25.07 4.30
C THR A 389 -25.02 -24.29 3.20
N ILE A 390 -25.92 -24.93 2.44
CA ILE A 390 -26.75 -24.27 1.42
C ILE A 390 -27.64 -23.19 2.03
N LEU A 391 -28.13 -23.39 3.26
CA LEU A 391 -29.00 -22.42 3.95
C LEU A 391 -28.23 -21.20 4.50
N LYS A 392 -26.92 -21.32 4.77
CA LYS A 392 -26.10 -20.23 5.31
C LYS A 392 -25.63 -19.25 4.23
N ASP A 393 -25.31 -18.02 4.64
CA ASP A 393 -24.67 -17.05 3.76
C ASP A 393 -23.20 -17.38 3.53
N PHE A 394 -22.74 -17.13 2.31
CA PHE A 394 -21.37 -17.41 1.93
C PHE A 394 -20.49 -16.21 2.29
N ASN A 395 -19.28 -16.50 2.76
CA ASN A 395 -18.38 -15.46 3.23
C ASN A 395 -17.84 -14.63 2.05
N VAL A 396 -18.25 -13.37 2.03
CA VAL A 396 -17.74 -12.31 1.16
C VAL A 396 -17.16 -11.22 2.05
N TRP A 397 -15.87 -10.95 1.89
CA TRP A 397 -15.22 -9.80 2.52
C TRP A 397 -15.08 -8.68 1.50
N VAL A 398 -15.33 -7.46 1.97
CA VAL A 398 -15.17 -6.23 1.21
C VAL A 398 -14.27 -5.31 2.02
N GLY A 399 -13.28 -4.70 1.38
CA GLY A 399 -12.39 -3.75 2.05
C GLY A 399 -13.15 -2.60 2.73
N ASP A 400 -12.69 -2.24 3.93
CA ASP A 400 -13.28 -1.18 4.78
C ASP A 400 -13.34 0.20 4.08
N ARG A 401 -12.44 0.43 3.12
CA ARG A 401 -12.36 1.64 2.28
C ARG A 401 -12.12 1.28 0.82
N TYR A 402 -12.39 2.23 -0.07
CA TYR A 402 -11.82 2.22 -1.42
C TYR A 402 -10.56 3.11 -1.44
N TYR A 403 -9.70 2.85 -2.41
CA TYR A 403 -8.49 3.60 -2.70
C TYR A 403 -8.72 4.52 -3.90
N SER A 404 -8.11 5.70 -3.90
CA SER A 404 -8.19 6.69 -4.99
C SER A 404 -6.80 6.95 -5.55
N LEU A 405 -6.58 6.60 -6.82
CA LEU A 405 -5.32 6.92 -7.50
C LEU A 405 -5.35 8.37 -8.03
N PRO A 406 -4.17 9.04 -8.09
CA PRO A 406 -2.84 8.52 -7.77
C PRO A 406 -2.48 8.55 -6.27
N SER A 407 -3.28 9.19 -5.42
CA SER A 407 -2.94 9.44 -4.00
C SER A 407 -2.63 8.17 -3.20
N ASP A 408 -3.39 7.10 -3.43
CA ASP A 408 -3.27 5.85 -2.66
C ASP A 408 -2.42 4.77 -3.36
N TYR A 409 -1.58 5.14 -4.35
CA TYR A 409 -0.88 4.15 -5.19
C TYR A 409 0.02 3.20 -4.40
N VAL A 410 0.62 3.69 -3.31
CA VAL A 410 1.47 2.89 -2.42
C VAL A 410 0.64 1.86 -1.68
N ASP A 411 -0.52 2.24 -1.14
CA ASP A 411 -1.42 1.29 -0.46
C ASP A 411 -1.94 0.22 -1.44
N VAL A 412 -2.36 0.62 -2.64
CA VAL A 412 -2.80 -0.32 -3.70
C VAL A 412 -1.67 -1.28 -4.09
N LEU A 413 -0.43 -0.80 -4.23
CA LEU A 413 0.74 -1.63 -4.49
C LEU A 413 0.90 -2.73 -3.45
N PHE A 414 0.73 -2.38 -2.18
CA PHE A 414 0.92 -3.31 -1.08
C PHE A 414 -0.21 -4.33 -0.96
N GLU A 415 -1.45 -3.93 -1.19
CA GLU A 415 -2.59 -4.85 -1.25
C GLU A 415 -2.41 -5.88 -2.37
N LEU A 416 -2.03 -5.42 -3.57
CA LEU A 416 -1.75 -6.30 -4.71
C LEU A 416 -0.60 -7.26 -4.42
N LYS A 417 0.45 -6.77 -3.76
CA LYS A 417 1.59 -7.60 -3.35
C LYS A 417 1.19 -8.63 -2.30
N TYR A 418 0.38 -8.24 -1.31
CA TYR A 418 -0.15 -9.15 -0.29
C TYR A 418 -0.99 -10.24 -0.95
N ASN A 419 -1.82 -9.89 -1.92
CA ASN A 419 -2.64 -10.82 -2.69
C ASN A 419 -1.80 -11.77 -3.54
N ALA A 420 -0.64 -11.34 -4.03
CA ALA A 420 0.28 -12.13 -4.85
C ALA A 420 1.37 -12.88 -4.05
N ARG A 421 1.35 -12.83 -2.70
CA ARG A 421 2.36 -13.49 -1.85
C ARG A 421 2.37 -15.01 -2.03
N LYS A 422 3.49 -15.64 -1.66
CA LYS A 422 3.55 -17.10 -1.48
C LYS A 422 2.77 -17.54 -0.26
N MET A 423 2.07 -18.66 -0.38
CA MET A 423 1.15 -19.14 0.65
C MET A 423 1.87 -19.70 1.89
N PHE A 424 3.13 -20.13 1.75
CA PHE A 424 3.90 -20.58 2.91
C PHE A 424 4.11 -19.48 3.98
N VAL A 425 3.94 -18.20 3.60
CA VAL A 425 3.99 -17.06 4.52
C VAL A 425 2.93 -17.20 5.63
N ASN A 426 1.80 -17.84 5.34
CA ASN A 426 0.75 -18.04 6.33
C ASN A 426 1.19 -18.95 7.49
N TYR A 427 2.15 -19.88 7.27
CA TYR A 427 2.74 -20.67 8.36
C TYR A 427 3.61 -19.83 9.29
N ALA A 428 4.36 -18.87 8.74
CA ALA A 428 5.10 -17.91 9.57
C ALA A 428 4.12 -17.12 10.45
N ASN A 429 3.03 -16.60 9.88
CA ASN A 429 2.01 -15.87 10.65
C ASN A 429 1.40 -16.73 11.77
N TYR A 430 1.13 -18.00 11.49
CA TYR A 430 0.55 -18.94 12.45
C TYR A 430 1.46 -19.19 13.65
N TYR A 431 2.75 -19.41 13.41
CA TYR A 431 3.73 -19.77 14.45
C TYR A 431 4.18 -18.60 15.33
N GLU A 432 3.70 -17.40 15.10
CA GLU A 432 3.94 -16.28 16.01
C GLU A 432 3.18 -16.38 17.33
N ARG A 433 2.09 -17.15 17.33
CA ARG A 433 1.19 -17.28 18.47
C ARG A 433 1.02 -18.72 18.91
N ARG A 434 1.73 -19.64 18.25
CA ARG A 434 1.55 -21.09 18.42
C ARG A 434 2.90 -21.78 18.36
N SER A 435 3.02 -22.85 19.12
CA SER A 435 4.18 -23.74 19.09
C SER A 435 4.06 -24.73 17.92
N PHE A 436 5.21 -25.29 17.53
CA PHE A 436 5.25 -26.37 16.55
C PHE A 436 4.54 -27.64 17.05
N SER A 437 3.86 -28.31 16.13
CA SER A 437 3.24 -29.62 16.31
C SER A 437 3.28 -30.36 14.97
N GLU A 438 3.45 -31.68 15.00
CA GLU A 438 3.50 -32.54 13.81
C GLU A 438 2.11 -33.04 13.37
N ASP A 439 1.03 -32.58 14.01
CA ASP A 439 -0.34 -32.99 13.71
C ASP A 439 -0.93 -32.18 12.52
N PHE A 440 -0.55 -32.56 11.30
CA PHE A 440 -1.06 -31.95 10.07
C PHE A 440 -0.96 -32.86 8.82
N ASP A 441 -1.72 -32.55 7.77
CA ASP A 441 -1.61 -33.18 6.44
C ASP A 441 -0.30 -32.71 5.76
N GLU A 442 0.74 -33.54 5.83
CA GLU A 442 2.07 -33.23 5.26
C GLU A 442 2.02 -32.98 3.75
N GLU A 443 1.21 -33.75 3.03
CA GLU A 443 1.06 -33.63 1.57
C GLU A 443 0.46 -32.26 1.22
N PHE A 444 -0.54 -31.83 1.98
CA PHE A 444 -1.12 -30.49 1.84
C PHE A 444 -0.09 -29.39 2.11
N VAL A 445 0.71 -29.52 3.18
CA VAL A 445 1.75 -28.53 3.48
C VAL A 445 2.79 -28.45 2.34
N ARG A 446 3.25 -29.60 1.82
CA ARG A 446 4.17 -29.63 0.67
C ARG A 446 3.57 -29.01 -0.59
N PHE A 447 2.28 -29.23 -0.82
CA PHE A 447 1.52 -28.56 -1.88
C PHE A 447 1.51 -27.03 -1.68
N VAL A 448 1.22 -26.54 -0.48
CA VAL A 448 1.19 -25.09 -0.19
C VAL A 448 2.56 -24.43 -0.40
N PHE A 449 3.66 -25.10 -0.04
CA PHE A 449 5.02 -24.60 -0.26
C PHE A 449 5.40 -24.51 -1.75
N SER A 450 4.90 -25.44 -2.57
CA SER A 450 5.14 -25.46 -4.02
C SER A 450 4.15 -24.60 -4.81
N TYR A 451 2.98 -24.29 -4.24
CA TYR A 451 1.90 -23.57 -4.91
C TYR A 451 2.35 -22.22 -5.48
N ASP A 452 2.03 -22.01 -6.75
CA ASP A 452 2.32 -20.76 -7.46
C ASP A 452 1.08 -19.89 -7.56
N ASN A 453 0.98 -18.96 -6.62
CA ASN A 453 -0.06 -17.93 -6.63
C ASN A 453 0.20 -16.94 -7.76
N ARG A 454 -0.56 -17.07 -8.85
CA ARG A 454 -0.49 -16.19 -10.02
C ARG A 454 -1.59 -15.13 -9.96
N THR A 455 -1.22 -13.89 -10.24
CA THR A 455 -2.18 -12.81 -10.45
C THR A 455 -2.69 -12.87 -11.89
N GLU A 456 -3.99 -13.08 -12.06
CA GLU A 456 -4.67 -13.07 -13.34
C GLU A 456 -5.34 -11.71 -13.54
N ARG A 457 -5.23 -11.15 -14.75
CA ARG A 457 -5.83 -9.86 -15.12
C ARG A 457 -7.08 -10.11 -15.94
N TYR A 458 -8.10 -9.27 -15.76
CA TYR A 458 -9.39 -9.42 -16.42
C TYR A 458 -9.85 -8.13 -17.10
N GLY A 459 -10.65 -8.32 -18.16
CA GLY A 459 -11.22 -7.28 -19.02
C GLY A 459 -10.17 -6.28 -19.52
N PHE A 460 -10.34 -4.98 -19.29
CA PHE A 460 -9.44 -3.99 -19.94
C PHE A 460 -8.00 -4.06 -19.44
N LEU A 461 -7.76 -4.58 -18.23
CA LEU A 461 -6.41 -4.75 -17.69
C LEU A 461 -5.59 -5.83 -18.43
N THR A 462 -6.24 -6.70 -19.21
CA THR A 462 -5.54 -7.68 -20.06
C THR A 462 -4.80 -7.02 -21.22
N ASN A 463 -5.35 -5.92 -21.75
CA ASN A 463 -4.78 -5.21 -22.89
C ASN A 463 -5.10 -3.71 -22.79
N LEU A 464 -4.57 -3.07 -21.74
CA LEU A 464 -4.86 -1.67 -21.43
C LEU A 464 -4.56 -0.73 -22.60
N LYS A 465 -3.42 -0.93 -23.28
CA LYS A 465 -2.98 -0.10 -24.42
C LYS A 465 -4.03 -0.02 -25.52
N ARG A 466 -4.68 -1.14 -25.86
CA ARG A 466 -5.74 -1.17 -26.87
C ARG A 466 -6.90 -0.25 -26.52
N TYR A 467 -7.30 -0.21 -25.26
CA TYR A 467 -8.44 0.60 -24.82
C TYR A 467 -8.06 2.09 -24.69
N LEU A 468 -6.82 2.39 -24.27
CA LEU A 468 -6.31 3.75 -24.16
C LEU A 468 -6.01 4.41 -25.52
N PHE A 469 -5.68 3.62 -26.54
CA PHE A 469 -5.38 4.13 -27.88
C PHE A 469 -6.48 5.05 -28.43
N HIS A 470 -7.75 4.75 -28.12
CA HIS A 470 -8.89 5.56 -28.58
C HIS A 470 -8.99 6.94 -27.94
N LEU A 471 -8.26 7.19 -26.85
CA LEU A 471 -8.23 8.49 -26.16
C LEU A 471 -7.03 9.35 -26.58
N SER A 472 -6.09 8.83 -27.37
CA SER A 472 -4.79 9.49 -27.60
C SER A 472 -4.93 10.90 -28.15
N LEU A 473 -5.71 11.08 -29.22
CA LEU A 473 -5.93 12.40 -29.82
C LEU A 473 -6.63 13.37 -28.86
N SER A 474 -7.65 12.92 -28.15
CA SER A 474 -8.38 13.75 -27.19
C SER A 474 -7.48 14.17 -26.02
N ALA A 475 -6.63 13.26 -25.54
CA ALA A 475 -5.68 13.52 -24.46
C ALA A 475 -4.58 14.50 -24.89
N VAL A 476 -4.04 14.36 -26.11
CA VAL A 476 -3.08 15.33 -26.68
C VAL A 476 -3.73 16.69 -26.85
N GLY A 477 -4.95 16.74 -27.40
CA GLY A 477 -5.71 17.97 -27.57
C GLY A 477 -5.93 18.70 -26.24
N LYS A 478 -6.41 18.00 -25.21
CA LYS A 478 -6.58 18.57 -23.87
C LYS A 478 -5.26 19.10 -23.32
N ARG A 479 -4.17 18.34 -23.45
CA ARG A 479 -2.85 18.75 -22.96
C ARG A 479 -2.33 20.00 -23.68
N ARG A 480 -2.56 20.11 -24.99
CA ARG A 480 -2.24 21.31 -25.77
C ARG A 480 -3.02 22.51 -25.23
N ASP A 481 -4.32 22.36 -25.03
CA ASP A 481 -5.18 23.45 -24.57
C ASP A 481 -4.77 23.94 -23.15
N GLU A 482 -4.42 23.03 -22.24
CA GLU A 482 -3.85 23.37 -20.92
C GLU A 482 -2.52 24.15 -21.03
N LEU A 483 -1.67 23.79 -21.99
CA LEU A 483 -0.39 24.47 -22.21
C LEU A 483 -0.56 25.84 -22.87
N LEU A 484 -1.57 26.03 -23.73
CA LEU A 484 -1.93 27.34 -24.26
C LEU A 484 -2.40 28.27 -23.13
N GLU A 485 -3.28 27.81 -22.24
CA GLU A 485 -3.70 28.59 -21.08
C GLU A 485 -2.53 28.93 -20.15
N LEU A 486 -1.60 27.99 -19.94
CA LEU A 486 -0.40 28.25 -19.13
C LEU A 486 0.55 29.24 -19.79
N LEU A 487 0.69 29.17 -21.12
CA LEU A 487 1.49 30.11 -21.91
C LEU A 487 0.95 31.53 -21.74
N ASP A 488 -0.36 31.71 -21.89
CA ASP A 488 -1.03 33.01 -21.74
C ASP A 488 -0.77 33.62 -20.35
N ARG A 489 -0.82 32.79 -19.29
CA ARG A 489 -0.50 33.25 -17.91
C ARG A 489 0.96 33.66 -17.76
N VAL A 490 1.89 32.85 -18.27
CA VAL A 490 3.34 33.16 -18.21
C VAL A 490 3.66 34.42 -19.00
N GLU A 491 3.02 34.63 -20.15
CA GLU A 491 3.18 35.85 -20.94
C GLU A 491 2.60 37.07 -20.23
N ALA A 492 1.45 36.94 -19.56
CA ALA A 492 0.91 37.99 -18.70
C ALA A 492 1.86 38.33 -17.53
N ASP A 493 2.41 37.32 -16.85
CA ASP A 493 3.37 37.54 -15.76
C ASP A 493 4.65 38.24 -16.24
N LEU A 494 5.17 37.88 -17.41
CA LEU A 494 6.34 38.53 -18.02
C LEU A 494 6.11 40.02 -18.35
N VAL A 495 4.87 40.43 -18.63
CA VAL A 495 4.52 41.84 -18.85
C VAL A 495 4.56 42.63 -17.53
N VAL A 496 4.21 41.99 -16.42
CA VAL A 496 4.12 42.64 -15.10
C VAL A 496 5.46 42.65 -14.36
N ILE A 497 6.29 41.62 -14.55
CA ILE A 497 7.57 41.49 -13.84
C ILE A 497 8.66 42.32 -14.50
N ASP A 498 9.13 43.32 -13.76
CA ASP A 498 10.30 44.12 -14.11
C ASP A 498 11.57 43.27 -14.05
N GLY A 499 12.11 42.93 -15.22
CA GLY A 499 13.30 42.09 -15.37
C GLY A 499 14.59 42.69 -14.79
N GLU A 500 14.65 44.01 -14.59
CA GLU A 500 15.79 44.65 -13.93
C GLU A 500 15.72 44.49 -12.41
N LYS A 501 14.52 44.53 -11.84
CA LYS A 501 14.30 44.38 -10.38
C LYS A 501 14.27 42.93 -9.93
N PHE A 502 13.76 42.02 -10.75
CA PHE A 502 13.62 40.59 -10.41
C PHE A 502 14.24 39.67 -11.49
N PRO A 503 15.55 39.79 -11.76
CA PRO A 503 16.20 39.12 -12.89
C PRO A 503 16.19 37.58 -12.81
N ALA A 504 16.05 37.00 -11.62
CA ALA A 504 15.93 35.55 -11.44
C ALA A 504 14.54 35.03 -11.82
N ILE A 505 13.48 35.72 -11.38
CA ILE A 505 12.09 35.34 -11.68
C ILE A 505 11.82 35.56 -13.17
N TYR A 506 12.25 36.69 -13.72
CA TYR A 506 12.11 37.01 -15.13
C TYR A 506 12.79 35.96 -16.04
N ARG A 507 14.02 35.56 -15.71
CA ARG A 507 14.71 34.46 -16.42
C ARG A 507 13.95 33.13 -16.32
N SER A 508 13.49 32.76 -15.12
CA SER A 508 12.71 31.54 -14.92
C SER A 508 11.42 31.53 -15.75
N LEU A 509 10.72 32.66 -15.85
CA LEU A 509 9.53 32.78 -16.69
C LEU A 509 9.84 32.71 -18.19
N ILE A 510 10.95 33.29 -18.66
CA ILE A 510 11.39 33.13 -20.05
C ILE A 510 11.70 31.66 -20.36
N GLU A 511 12.45 30.98 -19.50
CA GLU A 511 12.77 29.55 -19.65
C GLU A 511 11.48 28.72 -19.68
N LYS A 512 10.53 29.02 -18.79
CA LYS A 512 9.22 28.37 -18.76
C LYS A 512 8.41 28.60 -20.03
N ARG A 513 8.38 29.85 -20.54
CA ARG A 513 7.69 30.20 -21.81
C ARG A 513 8.27 29.40 -22.98
N GLU A 514 9.58 29.36 -23.09
CA GLU A 514 10.26 28.66 -24.18
C GLU A 514 10.02 27.14 -24.10
N ALA A 515 10.08 26.56 -22.90
CA ALA A 515 9.75 25.17 -22.68
C ALA A 515 8.29 24.83 -23.08
N ILE A 516 7.33 25.72 -22.74
CA ILE A 516 5.92 25.54 -23.12
C ILE A 516 5.76 25.60 -24.64
N ARG A 517 6.40 26.55 -25.34
CA ARG A 517 6.32 26.66 -26.80
C ARG A 517 6.91 25.46 -27.53
N GLN A 518 8.06 24.98 -27.06
CA GLN A 518 8.67 23.76 -27.61
C GLN A 518 7.74 22.55 -27.44
N GLU A 519 7.12 22.43 -26.26
CA GLU A 519 6.17 21.35 -25.97
C GLU A 519 4.91 21.45 -26.83
N LEU A 520 4.34 22.65 -27.02
CA LEU A 520 3.20 22.88 -27.91
C LEU A 520 3.52 22.44 -29.34
N SER A 521 4.66 22.88 -29.88
CA SER A 521 5.09 22.50 -31.22
C SER A 521 5.24 20.98 -31.38
N ARG A 522 5.75 20.31 -30.34
CA ARG A 522 5.86 18.85 -30.30
C ARG A 522 4.50 18.16 -30.29
N LEU A 523 3.55 18.63 -29.49
CA LEU A 523 2.19 18.07 -29.44
C LEU A 523 1.43 18.30 -30.76
N GLU A 524 1.56 19.48 -31.35
CA GLU A 524 0.95 19.82 -32.64
C GLU A 524 1.43 18.91 -33.77
N SER A 525 2.71 18.51 -33.75
CA SER A 525 3.28 17.62 -34.75
C SER A 525 2.64 16.22 -34.80
N VAL A 526 1.95 15.81 -33.73
CA VAL A 526 1.34 14.47 -33.62
C VAL A 526 -0.19 14.47 -33.62
N LEU A 527 -0.84 15.63 -33.67
CA LEU A 527 -2.32 15.76 -33.54
C LEU A 527 -3.11 15.06 -34.64
N ASP A 528 -2.51 14.86 -35.81
CA ASP A 528 -3.16 14.19 -36.94
C ASP A 528 -2.81 12.69 -37.02
N ASN A 529 -1.95 12.19 -36.12
CA ASN A 529 -1.48 10.81 -36.12
C ASN A 529 -1.75 10.12 -34.77
N PRO A 530 -2.86 9.36 -34.64
CA PRO A 530 -3.23 8.69 -33.40
C PRO A 530 -2.15 7.77 -32.80
N SER A 531 -1.32 7.16 -33.64
CA SER A 531 -0.27 6.23 -33.22
C SER A 531 0.93 6.95 -32.64
N GLU A 532 1.33 8.06 -33.25
CA GLU A 532 2.40 8.91 -32.73
C GLU A 532 1.93 9.64 -31.47
N ALA A 533 0.72 10.22 -31.47
CA ALA A 533 0.08 10.80 -30.30
C ALA A 533 0.03 9.84 -29.12
N PHE A 534 -0.39 8.59 -29.36
CA PHE A 534 -0.44 7.57 -28.31
C PHE A 534 0.96 7.24 -27.80
N SER A 535 1.93 7.04 -28.71
CA SER A 535 3.30 6.65 -28.33
C SER A 535 3.99 7.76 -27.52
N LEU A 536 3.79 9.02 -27.92
CA LEU A 536 4.29 10.20 -27.23
C LEU A 536 3.78 10.24 -25.79
N LEU A 537 2.46 10.33 -25.62
CA LEU A 537 1.82 10.43 -24.30
C LEU A 537 2.12 9.21 -23.42
N TYR A 538 2.00 8.00 -23.99
CA TYR A 538 2.18 6.77 -23.22
C TYR A 538 3.60 6.67 -22.66
N ASN A 539 4.62 7.04 -23.44
CA ASN A 539 6.01 6.96 -22.99
C ASN A 539 6.32 8.01 -21.91
N GLU A 540 5.76 9.21 -22.01
CA GLU A 540 5.93 10.26 -20.99
C GLU A 540 5.27 9.92 -19.68
N ILE A 541 4.00 9.53 -19.72
CA ILE A 541 3.26 9.08 -18.55
C ILE A 541 3.97 7.88 -17.94
N ARG A 542 4.41 6.92 -18.76
CA ARG A 542 5.17 5.76 -18.28
C ARG A 542 6.47 6.17 -17.58
N SER A 543 7.25 7.10 -18.12
CA SER A 543 8.51 7.55 -17.50
C SER A 543 8.25 8.20 -16.14
N LYS A 544 7.25 9.09 -16.05
CA LYS A 544 6.78 9.69 -14.79
C LYS A 544 6.37 8.62 -13.77
N VAL A 545 5.57 7.66 -14.19
CA VAL A 545 5.08 6.58 -13.32
C VAL A 545 6.22 5.63 -12.89
N GLU A 546 7.17 5.32 -13.76
CA GLU A 546 8.34 4.49 -13.40
C GLU A 546 9.22 5.18 -12.35
N SER A 547 9.34 6.51 -12.40
CA SER A 547 10.00 7.30 -11.33
C SER A 547 9.26 7.19 -9.99
N MET A 548 7.92 7.31 -10.00
CA MET A 548 7.08 7.15 -8.80
C MET A 548 7.18 5.74 -8.18
N LEU A 549 7.34 4.72 -9.01
CA LEU A 549 7.47 3.31 -8.61
C LEU A 549 8.92 2.87 -8.37
N SER A 550 9.85 3.82 -8.40
CA SER A 550 11.23 3.55 -7.99
C SER A 550 11.26 3.09 -6.53
N ARG A 551 12.19 2.18 -6.24
CA ARG A 551 12.33 1.61 -4.89
C ARG A 551 12.52 2.70 -3.83
N LYS A 552 13.41 3.65 -4.13
CA LYS A 552 13.72 4.79 -3.26
C LYS A 552 12.44 5.56 -2.93
N ARG A 553 11.66 5.93 -3.95
CA ARG A 553 10.43 6.69 -3.75
C ARG A 553 9.39 5.92 -2.95
N ILE A 554 9.16 4.64 -3.25
CA ILE A 554 8.21 3.81 -2.49
C ILE A 554 8.61 3.73 -1.00
N THR A 555 9.89 3.56 -0.70
CA THR A 555 10.39 3.53 0.68
C THR A 555 10.20 4.87 1.38
N GLU A 556 10.58 5.97 0.74
CA GLU A 556 10.44 7.33 1.29
C GLU A 556 8.97 7.68 1.56
N GLU A 557 8.08 7.47 0.58
CA GLU A 557 6.64 7.73 0.71
C GLU A 557 6.02 6.91 1.86
N ARG A 558 6.47 5.67 2.06
CA ARG A 558 6.02 4.84 3.18
C ARG A 558 6.48 5.39 4.53
N ILE A 559 7.75 5.80 4.64
CA ILE A 559 8.28 6.43 5.86
C ILE A 559 7.49 7.69 6.16
N VAL A 560 7.24 8.54 5.16
CA VAL A 560 6.45 9.78 5.29
C VAL A 560 5.03 9.48 5.77
N SER A 561 4.32 8.53 5.15
CA SER A 561 2.96 8.14 5.56
C SER A 561 2.89 7.69 7.03
N ILE A 562 3.90 6.97 7.51
CA ILE A 562 3.99 6.59 8.92
C ILE A 562 4.18 7.82 9.80
N LEU A 563 5.09 8.72 9.42
CA LEU A 563 5.39 9.95 10.16
C LEU A 563 4.16 10.87 10.24
N GLU A 564 3.40 11.06 9.16
CA GLU A 564 2.11 11.80 9.18
C GLU A 564 1.17 11.25 10.26
N GLY A 565 1.06 9.92 10.36
CA GLY A 565 0.24 9.27 11.37
C GLY A 565 0.75 9.45 12.81
N LEU A 566 2.04 9.73 13.02
CA LEU A 566 2.63 9.95 14.35
C LEU A 566 2.59 11.41 14.76
N PHE A 567 2.85 12.32 13.81
CA PHE A 567 2.70 13.76 14.01
C PHE A 567 1.23 14.19 14.08
N GLY A 568 0.32 13.41 13.48
CA GLY A 568 -1.09 13.79 13.34
C GLY A 568 -1.31 14.99 12.41
N LYS A 569 -0.30 15.33 11.60
CA LYS A 569 -0.28 16.43 10.65
C LYS A 569 0.03 15.90 9.26
N ARG A 570 -0.42 16.60 8.23
CA ARG A 570 -0.08 16.26 6.85
C ARG A 570 1.31 16.79 6.54
N ILE A 571 2.16 15.96 5.94
CA ILE A 571 3.48 16.37 5.45
C ILE A 571 3.29 16.87 4.02
N VAL A 572 3.62 18.14 3.78
CA VAL A 572 3.49 18.79 2.47
C VAL A 572 4.82 18.88 1.73
N GLY A 573 5.94 18.73 2.45
CA GLY A 573 7.28 18.67 1.89
C GLY A 573 8.19 17.79 2.74
N TYR A 574 9.11 17.07 2.10
CA TYR A 574 10.11 16.29 2.81
C TYR A 574 11.41 16.15 1.99
N LYS A 575 12.53 16.03 2.69
CA LYS A 575 13.85 15.79 2.09
C LYS A 575 14.63 14.78 2.91
N PHE A 576 15.07 13.70 2.24
CA PHE A 576 15.97 12.70 2.81
C PHE A 576 17.42 13.07 2.47
N VAL A 577 18.23 13.31 3.50
CA VAL A 577 19.67 13.53 3.40
C VAL A 577 20.38 12.28 3.89
N LEU A 578 20.99 11.54 2.96
CA LEU A 578 21.67 10.28 3.27
C LEU A 578 22.96 10.53 4.08
N LEU A 579 23.10 9.82 5.20
CA LEU A 579 24.28 9.83 6.07
C LEU A 579 25.16 8.60 5.82
N GLU A 580 24.53 7.44 5.70
CA GLU A 580 25.19 6.15 5.43
C GLU A 580 24.35 5.38 4.42
N GLU A 581 25.01 4.69 3.50
CA GLU A 581 24.35 3.92 2.44
C GLU A 581 24.72 2.44 2.53
N ASP A 582 23.71 1.57 2.42
CA ASP A 582 23.84 0.13 2.33
C ASP A 582 24.82 -0.47 3.36
N VAL A 583 24.69 -0.05 4.62
CA VAL A 583 25.45 -0.63 5.74
C VAL A 583 24.83 -1.98 6.09
N PRO A 584 25.59 -3.09 6.14
CA PRO A 584 25.06 -4.36 6.61
C PRO A 584 24.49 -4.22 8.02
N LEU A 585 23.27 -4.74 8.25
CA LEU A 585 22.53 -4.56 9.49
C LEU A 585 23.36 -4.96 10.72
N TYR A 586 24.16 -6.02 10.61
CA TYR A 586 24.96 -6.48 11.73
C TYR A 586 26.02 -5.45 12.17
N ARG A 587 26.66 -4.77 11.21
CA ARG A 587 27.62 -3.68 11.46
C ARG A 587 26.91 -2.43 11.98
N PHE A 588 25.74 -2.15 11.40
CA PHE A 588 24.91 -1.03 11.85
C PHE A 588 24.56 -1.16 13.34
N LEU A 589 24.10 -2.35 13.77
CA LEU A 589 23.76 -2.61 15.17
C LEU A 589 24.99 -2.64 16.11
N GLU A 590 26.17 -3.03 15.61
CA GLU A 590 27.42 -2.98 16.39
C GLU A 590 27.90 -1.53 16.62
N ALA A 591 27.71 -0.66 15.63
CA ALA A 591 28.12 0.74 15.70
C ALA A 591 27.15 1.63 16.50
N HIS A 592 25.90 1.21 16.67
CA HIS A 592 24.86 2.02 17.30
C HIS A 592 24.39 1.40 18.62
N ARG A 593 24.71 2.07 19.74
CA ARG A 593 24.36 1.63 21.12
C ARG A 593 22.92 1.97 21.55
N SER A 594 22.10 2.57 20.69
CA SER A 594 20.69 2.89 20.98
C SER A 594 19.93 3.01 19.67
N VAL A 595 19.20 1.96 19.30
CA VAL A 595 18.49 1.82 18.03
C VAL A 595 17.01 1.59 18.28
N VAL A 596 16.18 2.51 17.82
CA VAL A 596 14.72 2.35 17.89
C VAL A 596 14.24 1.66 16.61
N LEU A 597 13.91 0.38 16.71
CA LEU A 597 13.32 -0.38 15.62
C LEU A 597 11.86 0.06 15.37
N LEU A 598 11.63 0.76 14.27
CA LEU A 598 10.30 1.10 13.77
C LEU A 598 9.88 0.03 12.77
N SER A 599 8.91 -0.80 13.14
CA SER A 599 8.35 -1.78 12.24
C SER A 599 6.91 -1.47 11.91
N ASP A 600 6.55 -1.80 10.68
CA ASP A 600 5.17 -1.79 10.28
C ASP A 600 4.74 -3.23 10.00
N ARG A 601 3.84 -3.73 10.84
CA ARG A 601 3.26 -5.06 10.68
C ARG A 601 1.78 -5.14 11.05
N HIS A 602 1.05 -4.03 11.08
CA HIS A 602 -0.36 -4.08 11.47
C HIS A 602 -1.21 -2.97 10.84
N LYS A 603 -2.53 -3.10 10.99
CA LYS A 603 -3.35 -1.97 11.44
C LYS A 603 -2.64 -1.30 12.64
N THR A 604 -1.77 -0.36 12.30
CA THR A 604 -1.33 0.85 12.99
C THR A 604 -0.09 0.84 13.91
N VAL A 605 1.02 0.21 13.48
CA VAL A 605 2.42 0.39 13.95
C VAL A 605 2.92 -0.60 15.03
N GLU A 606 4.09 -1.20 14.78
CA GLU A 606 4.84 -2.00 15.76
C GLU A 606 6.18 -1.33 16.10
N PHE A 607 6.30 -0.75 17.30
CA PHE A 607 7.53 -0.15 17.79
C PHE A 607 8.38 -1.15 18.59
N MET A 608 9.70 -1.04 18.45
CA MET A 608 10.69 -1.53 19.40
C MET A 608 11.63 -0.38 19.74
N LEU A 609 11.57 0.09 20.99
CA LEU A 609 12.51 1.09 21.49
C LEU A 609 13.72 0.41 22.08
N TRP A 610 14.91 0.84 21.68
CA TRP A 610 16.09 0.74 22.52
C TRP A 610 16.61 2.13 22.84
N TYR A 611 16.57 2.44 24.13
CA TYR A 611 17.25 3.55 24.75
C TYR A 611 17.94 2.95 25.98
N ASP A 612 19.26 2.99 26.02
CA ASP A 612 20.04 2.63 27.21
C ASP A 612 20.62 3.90 27.82
N PRO A 613 20.06 4.42 28.92
CA PRO A 613 20.66 5.53 29.65
C PRO A 613 21.78 5.10 30.60
N PHE A 614 22.14 3.82 30.71
CA PHE A 614 23.11 3.35 31.70
C PHE A 614 24.36 2.75 31.08
N TRP A 615 25.28 3.62 30.66
CA TRP A 615 26.74 3.45 30.80
C TRP A 615 27.41 4.84 30.84
N GLU A 616 26.84 5.78 31.60
CA GLU A 616 27.68 6.67 32.40
C GLU A 616 27.89 5.94 33.74
N ASP A 617 29.13 5.95 34.24
CA ASP A 617 29.71 5.09 35.28
C ASP A 617 28.76 4.57 36.38
N PRO A 618 28.95 3.33 36.89
CA PRO A 618 28.21 2.89 38.07
C PRO A 618 28.44 3.92 39.19
N PRO A 619 27.39 4.56 39.76
CA PRO A 619 27.59 5.41 40.90
C PRO A 619 28.20 4.57 42.01
N ASP A 620 29.25 5.11 42.62
CA ASP A 620 29.90 4.55 43.78
C ASP A 620 28.88 3.99 44.76
N VAL A 621 29.21 2.80 45.25
CA VAL A 621 28.57 2.08 46.34
C VAL A 621 28.14 3.04 47.44
N LEU A 622 26.85 3.36 47.52
CA LEU A 622 26.23 3.85 48.74
C LEU A 622 25.81 2.64 49.58
N GLU A 623 26.72 2.18 50.43
CA GLU A 623 26.40 1.34 51.58
C GLU A 623 25.40 2.09 52.48
N LEU A 624 24.12 1.75 52.40
CA LEU A 624 23.17 2.07 53.45
C LEU A 624 23.24 1.00 54.54
N LYS A 625 24.05 1.28 55.58
CA LYS A 625 24.03 0.55 56.85
C LYS A 625 22.69 0.77 57.55
N ILE A 626 22.01 -0.33 57.86
CA ILE A 626 20.90 -0.38 58.82
C ILE A 626 21.47 -0.12 60.22
N PRO A 627 20.94 0.83 61.02
CA PRO A 627 21.14 0.81 62.45
C PRO A 627 20.12 -0.16 63.07
N ASN A 628 20.63 -1.15 63.81
CA ASN A 628 19.83 -1.86 64.81
C ASN A 628 19.49 -0.89 65.95
N SER A 629 18.25 -1.00 66.46
CA SER A 629 17.65 -0.36 67.66
C SER A 629 17.52 1.17 67.66
#